data_AF-A0A8T3XW10-F1
#
_entry.id   AF-A0A8T3XW10-F1
#
_cell.length_a   1.000
_cell.length_b   1.000
_cell.length_c   1.000
_cell.angle_alpha   90.00
_cell.angle_beta   90.00
_cell.angle_gamma   90.00
#
_symmetry.space_group_name_H-M   'P 1'
#
loop_
_entity.id
_entity.type
_entity.pdbx_description
1 polymer ?
#
loop_
_entity_poly.entity_id
_entity_poly.type
_entity_poly.pdbx_seq_one_letter_code
_entity_poly.pdbx_strand_id
1 'polypeptide(L)'
;KDAYIEEIKYSFTRFAESIDATISIAPELKKFLDENRSLQLNSKQKSNVLLSGSILSSAVFVGSAFLYSSNNIIGIAGMIGSLVIMGIFAVFRKR
;
A
#
# COMPACT_ATOMS: atom_id res chain seq x y z
N LYS A 1 -13.41 42.67 33.85
CA LYS A 1 -14.55 42.17 33.04
C LYS A 1 -14.38 42.59 31.59
N ASP A 2 -13.90 43.81 31.33
CA ASP A 2 -13.66 44.34 29.97
C ASP A 2 -12.54 43.63 29.21
N ALA A 3 -11.44 43.25 29.88
CA ALA A 3 -10.34 42.50 29.27
C ALA A 3 -10.77 41.16 28.61
N TYR A 4 -11.77 40.48 29.19
CA TYR A 4 -12.27 39.21 28.66
C TYR A 4 -13.10 39.40 27.38
N ILE A 5 -13.79 40.53 27.26
CA ILE A 5 -14.57 40.90 26.07
C ILE A 5 -13.62 41.28 24.93
N GLU A 6 -12.52 41.94 25.25
CA GLU A 6 -11.49 42.33 24.30
C GLU A 6 -10.73 41.12 23.73
N GLU A 7 -10.43 40.13 24.55
CA GLU A 7 -9.84 38.85 24.11
C GLU A 7 -10.76 38.06 23.17
N ILE A 8 -12.07 38.01 23.44
CA ILE A 8 -13.04 37.36 22.55
C ILE A 8 -13.11 38.09 21.21
N LYS A 9 -13.14 39.43 21.22
CA LYS A 9 -13.17 40.23 20.00
C LYS A 9 -11.90 40.03 19.17
N TYR A 10 -10.74 40.01 19.81
CA TYR A 10 -9.46 39.71 19.17
C TYR A 10 -9.43 38.30 18.57
N SER A 11 -9.95 37.30 19.30
CA SER A 11 -10.02 35.92 18.85
C SER A 11 -10.93 35.73 17.63
N PHE A 12 -12.08 36.41 17.60
CA PHE A 12 -13.00 36.39 16.46
C PHE A 12 -12.41 37.03 15.20
N THR A 13 -11.70 38.15 15.35
CA THR A 13 -11.00 38.79 14.22
C THR A 13 -9.95 37.85 13.63
N ARG A 14 -9.13 37.23 14.48
CA ARG A 14 -8.11 36.27 14.05
C ARG A 14 -8.71 35.02 13.40
N PHE A 15 -9.87 34.58 13.88
CA PHE A 15 -10.61 33.47 13.28
C PHE A 15 -11.15 33.84 11.89
N ALA A 16 -11.72 35.03 11.72
CA ALA A 16 -12.18 35.52 10.41
C ALA A 16 -11.01 35.63 9.41
N GLU A 17 -9.88 36.19 9.83
CA GLU A 17 -8.65 36.24 9.01
C GLU A 17 -8.17 34.84 8.60
N SER A 18 -8.30 33.85 9.49
CA SER A 18 -7.95 32.45 9.18
C SER A 18 -8.91 31.80 8.19
N ILE A 19 -10.19 32.18 8.19
CA ILE A 19 -11.18 31.71 7.20
C ILE A 19 -10.87 32.30 5.83
N ASP A 20 -10.58 33.59 5.73
CA ASP A 20 -10.20 34.22 4.46
C ASP A 20 -8.92 33.59 3.87
N ALA A 21 -7.93 33.33 4.71
CA ALA A 21 -6.73 32.60 4.31
C ALA A 21 -7.06 31.18 3.83
N THR A 22 -7.97 30.47 4.53
CA THR A 22 -8.41 29.13 4.13
C THR A 22 -9.18 29.14 2.81
N ILE A 23 -10.05 30.12 2.58
CA ILE A 23 -10.80 30.28 1.32
C ILE A 23 -9.86 30.54 0.15
N SER A 24 -8.83 31.36 0.37
CA SER A 24 -7.78 31.65 -0.62
C SER A 24 -6.96 30.40 -0.98
N ILE A 25 -6.64 29.57 0.02
CA ILE A 25 -5.77 28.39 -0.14
C ILE A 25 -6.54 27.13 -0.55
N ALA A 26 -7.85 27.05 -0.28
CA ALA A 26 -8.72 25.91 -0.63
C ALA A 26 -8.65 25.47 -2.11
N PRO A 27 -8.71 26.37 -3.13
CA PRO A 27 -8.59 25.96 -4.52
C PRO A 27 -7.21 25.42 -4.88
N GLU A 28 -6.14 25.94 -4.28
CA GLU A 28 -4.78 25.42 -4.45
C GLU A 28 -4.64 24.03 -3.84
N LEU A 29 -5.16 23.83 -2.62
CA LEU A 29 -5.20 22.51 -1.98
C LEU A 29 -5.98 21.50 -2.83
N LYS A 30 -7.12 21.90 -3.39
CA LYS A 30 -7.89 21.04 -4.29
C LYS A 30 -7.09 20.68 -5.54
N LYS A 31 -6.40 21.64 -6.15
CA LYS A 31 -5.54 21.42 -7.32
C LYS A 31 -4.39 20.47 -7.00
N PHE A 32 -3.70 20.66 -5.86
CA PHE A 32 -2.66 19.75 -5.39
C PHE A 32 -3.19 18.34 -5.14
N LEU A 33 -4.38 18.22 -4.54
CA LEU A 33 -5.01 16.93 -4.28
C LEU A 33 -5.36 16.23 -5.60
N ASP A 34 -5.95 16.93 -6.56
CA ASP A 34 -6.34 16.39 -7.86
C ASP A 34 -5.12 16.00 -8.72
N GLU A 35 -4.05 16.79 -8.72
CA GLU A 35 -2.79 16.47 -9.40
C GLU A 35 -2.14 15.22 -8.79
N ASN A 36 -2.08 15.11 -7.46
CA ASN A 36 -1.54 13.93 -6.77
C ASN A 36 -2.46 12.72 -6.83
N ARG A 37 -3.78 12.92 -6.97
CA ARG A 37 -4.76 11.84 -7.14
C ARG A 37 -4.51 11.08 -8.43
N SER A 38 -4.06 11.73 -9.49
CA SER A 38 -3.65 11.06 -10.74
C SER A 38 -2.44 10.14 -10.56
N LEU A 39 -1.50 10.51 -9.68
CA LEU A 39 -0.33 9.71 -9.30
C LEU A 39 -0.73 8.52 -8.41
N GLN A 40 -1.65 8.73 -7.46
CA GLN A 40 -2.17 7.67 -6.59
C GLN A 40 -3.09 6.68 -7.32
N LEU A 41 -3.90 7.14 -8.28
CA LEU A 41 -4.74 6.27 -9.11
C LEU A 41 -3.91 5.41 -10.08
N ASN A 42 -2.75 5.91 -10.53
CA ASN A 42 -1.78 5.12 -11.31
C ASN A 42 -0.95 4.15 -10.45
N SER A 43 -0.90 4.35 -9.14
CA SER A 43 -0.49 3.31 -8.20
C SER A 43 -1.61 2.27 -8.08
N LYS A 44 -1.82 1.49 -9.17
CA LYS A 44 -2.60 0.26 -9.11
C LYS A 44 -2.16 -0.51 -7.88
N GLN A 45 -3.11 -0.86 -7.00
CA GLN A 45 -2.88 -1.74 -5.86
C GLN A 45 -1.96 -2.87 -6.31
N LYS A 46 -0.72 -2.83 -5.80
CA LYS A 46 0.32 -3.76 -6.24
C LYS A 46 -0.12 -5.14 -5.77
N SER A 47 -0.56 -5.98 -6.70
CA SER A 47 -1.03 -7.34 -6.38
C SER A 47 0.07 -8.09 -5.65
N ASN A 48 -0.15 -8.36 -4.34
CA ASN A 48 0.76 -9.11 -3.49
C ASN A 48 0.66 -10.63 -3.70
N VAL A 49 -0.17 -11.07 -4.65
CA VAL A 49 -0.39 -12.47 -5.02
C VAL A 49 0.93 -13.12 -5.46
N LEU A 50 1.72 -12.46 -6.30
CA LEU A 50 3.02 -13.02 -6.70
C LEU A 50 4.03 -13.08 -5.56
N LEU A 51 4.02 -12.11 -4.65
CA LEU A 51 4.95 -12.07 -3.53
C LEU A 51 4.70 -13.25 -2.57
N SER A 52 3.44 -13.47 -2.21
CA SER A 52 3.04 -14.61 -1.38
C SER A 52 3.31 -15.94 -2.09
N GLY A 53 2.99 -16.04 -3.39
CA GLY A 53 3.28 -17.21 -4.20
C GLY A 53 4.77 -17.55 -4.30
N SER A 54 5.63 -16.54 -4.45
CA SER A 54 7.08 -16.75 -4.55
C SER A 54 7.70 -17.18 -3.22
N ILE A 55 7.21 -16.66 -2.08
CA ILE A 55 7.66 -17.08 -0.75
C ILE A 55 7.25 -18.53 -0.48
N LEU A 56 6.00 -18.90 -0.78
CA LEU A 56 5.53 -20.27 -0.61
C LEU A 56 6.30 -21.25 -1.51
N SER A 57 6.44 -20.90 -2.79
CA SER A 57 7.17 -21.73 -3.75
C SER A 57 8.63 -21.94 -3.34
N SER A 58 9.32 -20.89 -2.86
CA SER A 58 10.72 -21.01 -2.44
C SER A 58 10.85 -21.89 -1.19
N ALA A 59 9.95 -21.74 -0.21
CA ALA A 59 9.93 -22.59 0.97
C ALA A 59 9.73 -24.08 0.62
N VAL A 60 8.79 -24.38 -0.29
CA VAL A 60 8.54 -25.75 -0.77
C VAL A 60 9.75 -26.28 -1.53
N PHE A 61 10.35 -25.49 -2.42
CA PHE A 61 11.54 -25.91 -3.17
C PHE A 61 12.72 -26.24 -2.25
N VAL A 62 13.04 -25.33 -1.32
CA VAL A 62 14.15 -25.49 -0.37
C VAL A 62 13.90 -26.68 0.56
N GLY A 63 12.68 -26.81 1.11
CA GLY A 63 12.32 -27.97 1.95
C GLY A 63 12.44 -29.29 1.19
N SER A 64 12.07 -29.30 -0.09
CA SER A 64 12.20 -30.47 -0.96
C SER A 64 13.67 -30.78 -1.29
N ALA A 65 14.53 -29.77 -1.43
CA ALA A 65 15.96 -29.95 -1.61
C ALA A 65 16.63 -30.59 -0.39
N PHE A 66 16.21 -30.23 0.83
CA PHE A 66 16.65 -30.93 2.03
C PHE A 66 16.20 -32.39 2.05
N LEU A 67 14.93 -32.65 1.69
CA LEU A 67 14.39 -34.01 1.65
C LEU A 67 14.99 -34.88 0.54
N TYR A 68 15.49 -34.28 -0.54
CA TYR A 68 16.11 -35.00 -1.66
C TYR A 68 17.24 -35.91 -1.19
N SER A 69 18.06 -35.45 -0.24
CA SER A 69 19.15 -36.24 0.35
C SER A 69 18.67 -37.54 1.01
N SER A 70 17.48 -37.54 1.62
CA SER A 70 16.91 -38.72 2.28
C SER A 70 16.04 -39.57 1.32
N ASN A 71 15.25 -38.91 0.47
CA ASN A 71 14.38 -39.58 -0.48
C ASN A 71 14.27 -38.75 -1.77
N ASN A 72 14.98 -39.23 -2.80
CA ASN A 72 15.04 -38.57 -4.10
C ASN A 72 13.64 -38.39 -4.74
N ILE A 73 12.73 -39.35 -4.56
CA ILE A 73 11.39 -39.30 -5.18
C ILE A 73 10.57 -38.18 -4.55
N ILE A 74 10.53 -38.12 -3.22
CA ILE A 74 9.79 -37.08 -2.48
C ILE A 74 10.41 -35.70 -2.74
N GLY A 75 11.75 -35.61 -2.75
CA GLY A 75 12.45 -34.37 -3.07
C GLY A 75 12.16 -33.85 -4.48
N ILE A 76 12.23 -34.72 -5.50
CA ILE A 76 11.91 -34.33 -6.89
C ILE A 76 10.44 -33.93 -7.01
N ALA A 77 9.53 -34.71 -6.42
CA ALA A 77 8.10 -34.41 -6.45
C ALA A 77 7.79 -33.03 -5.85
N GLY A 78 8.41 -32.70 -4.72
CA GLY A 78 8.26 -31.39 -4.08
C GLY A 78 8.91 -30.24 -4.86
N MET A 79 10.07 -30.46 -5.49
CA MET A 79 10.69 -29.46 -6.38
C MET A 79 9.81 -29.17 -7.61
N ILE A 80 9.25 -30.20 -8.27
CA ILE A 80 8.30 -30.01 -9.37
C ILE A 80 7.03 -29.32 -8.86
N GLY A 81 6.53 -29.72 -7.69
CA GLY A 81 5.37 -29.09 -7.04
C GLY A 81 5.56 -27.60 -6.81
N SER A 82 6.75 -27.15 -6.44
CA SER A 82 7.06 -25.73 -6.28
C SER A 82 6.87 -24.92 -7.57
N LEU A 83 7.29 -25.48 -8.72
CA LEU A 83 7.11 -24.84 -10.03
C LEU A 83 5.63 -24.72 -10.38
N VAL A 84 4.82 -25.74 -10.05
CA VAL A 84 3.37 -25.72 -10.25
C VAL A 84 2.73 -24.62 -9.39
N ILE A 85 3.08 -24.54 -8.10
CA ILE A 85 2.60 -23.50 -7.19
C ILE A 85 2.92 -22.11 -7.76
N MET A 86 4.17 -21.86 -8.15
CA MET A 86 4.57 -20.59 -8.75
C MET A 86 3.79 -20.28 -10.03
N GLY A 87 3.59 -21.29 -10.89
CA GLY A 87 2.80 -21.16 -12.12
C GLY A 87 1.35 -20.74 -11.84
N ILE A 88 0.70 -21.32 -10.83
CA ILE A 88 -0.64 -20.95 -10.39
C ILE A 88 -0.66 -19.47 -9.96
N PHE A 89 0.21 -19.08 -9.02
CA PHE A 89 0.25 -17.69 -8.53
C PHE A 89 0.60 -16.68 -9.63
N ALA A 90 1.41 -17.06 -10.61
CA ALA A 90 1.71 -16.23 -11.77
C ALA A 90 0.48 -15.99 -12.66
N VAL A 91 -0.35 -17.02 -12.87
CA VAL A 91 -1.64 -16.89 -13.59
C VAL A 91 -2.62 -16.01 -12.80
N PHE A 92 -2.69 -16.17 -11.49
CA PHE A 92 -3.58 -15.39 -10.62
C PHE A 92 -3.13 -13.94 -10.37
N ARG A 93 -1.89 -13.55 -10.71
CA ARG A 93 -1.39 -12.17 -10.52
C ARG A 93 -2.26 -11.09 -11.16
N LYS A 94 -2.83 -11.39 -12.33
CA LYS A 94 -3.56 -10.43 -13.18
C LYS A 94 -5.09 -10.49 -13.02
N ARG A 95 -5.62 -11.50 -12.32
CA ARG A 95 -7.02 -11.51 -11.90
C ARG A 95 -7.18 -10.64 -10.66
#